data_AF-A0A0F9SX82-F1
#
_entry.id   AF-A0A0F9SX82-F1
#
_cell.length_a   1.000
_cell.length_b   1.000
_cell.length_c   1.000
_cell.angle_alpha   90.00
_cell.angle_beta   90.00
_cell.angle_gamma   90.00
#
_symmetry.space_group_name_H-M   'P 1'
#
loop_
_entity.id
_entity.type
_entity.pdbx_description
1 polymer ?
#
loop_
_entity_poly.entity_id
_entity_poly.type
_entity_poly.pdbx_seq_one_letter_code
_entity_poly.pdbx_strand_id
1 'polypeptide(L)'
;MVQALADRRQYGRQYYAEHCDALNARKRRRYAEHRDGLSAQKRRAYRENPDKYVRRSRRWRQQHLKQHQESNRRYYSKNRERILAASKQRHWQKKAEDPCALTRAARGRYLKREYGLSLEQYDRLLRKQKNLCALCRQPMKHGGRITAKHAVVDHDHKTGRVRGILHAQCNSWLALLDNDSRLLFRLAKYLNKFRKS
;
A
#
# COMPACT_ATOMS: atom_id res chain seq x y z
N MET A 1 -25.77 -47.58 26.18
CA MET A 1 -25.86 -46.29 25.43
C MET A 1 -24.64 -46.01 24.55
N VAL A 2 -23.40 -46.33 24.97
CA VAL A 2 -22.18 -46.08 24.16
C VAL A 2 -22.11 -46.97 22.91
N GLN A 3 -22.48 -48.25 23.01
CA GLN A 3 -22.56 -49.20 21.88
C GLN A 3 -23.48 -48.67 20.75
N ALA A 4 -24.72 -48.33 21.08
CA ALA A 4 -25.70 -47.80 20.12
C ALA A 4 -25.27 -46.51 19.39
N LEU A 5 -24.46 -45.66 20.03
CA LEU A 5 -23.89 -44.46 19.39
C LEU A 5 -22.71 -44.80 18.47
N ALA A 6 -21.90 -45.80 18.82
CA ALA A 6 -20.84 -46.32 17.97
C ALA A 6 -21.42 -47.00 16.73
N ASP A 7 -22.48 -47.79 16.91
CA ASP A 7 -23.22 -48.47 15.84
C ASP A 7 -23.86 -47.45 14.88
N ARG A 8 -24.46 -46.38 15.42
CA ARG A 8 -25.01 -45.29 14.60
C ARG A 8 -23.94 -44.53 13.81
N ARG A 9 -22.75 -44.34 14.38
CA ARG A 9 -21.61 -43.71 13.69
C ARG A 9 -21.04 -44.62 12.61
N GLN A 10 -20.96 -45.92 12.86
CA GLN A 10 -20.51 -46.92 11.91
C GLN A 10 -21.47 -47.05 10.74
N TYR A 11 -22.77 -47.17 11.02
CA TYR A 11 -23.83 -47.13 10.02
C TYR A 11 -23.77 -45.86 9.17
N GLY A 12 -23.62 -44.69 9.81
CA GLY A 12 -23.48 -43.41 9.10
C GLY A 12 -22.26 -43.34 8.18
N ARG A 13 -21.14 -44.00 8.54
CA ARG A 13 -19.95 -44.12 7.68
C ARG A 13 -20.19 -45.05 6.50
N GLN A 14 -20.79 -46.21 6.73
CA GLN A 14 -21.14 -47.18 5.68
C GLN A 14 -22.12 -46.57 4.68
N TYR A 15 -23.21 -45.96 5.18
CA TYR A 15 -24.18 -45.23 4.37
C TYR A 15 -23.53 -44.10 3.56
N TYR A 16 -22.62 -43.33 4.17
CA TYR A 16 -21.90 -42.31 3.42
C TYR A 16 -21.01 -42.92 2.34
N ALA A 17 -20.31 -44.02 2.60
CA ALA A 17 -19.46 -44.68 1.61
C ALA A 17 -20.27 -45.18 0.40
N GLU A 18 -21.40 -45.83 0.65
CA GLU A 18 -22.30 -46.38 -0.38
C GLU A 18 -23.04 -45.30 -1.19
N HIS A 19 -23.26 -44.11 -0.59
CA HIS A 19 -24.05 -43.05 -1.21
C HIS A 19 -23.29 -41.73 -1.40
N CYS A 20 -21.96 -41.73 -1.30
CA CYS A 20 -21.16 -40.49 -1.28
C CYS A 20 -21.39 -39.66 -2.53
N ASP A 21 -21.42 -40.29 -3.71
CA ASP A 21 -21.60 -39.60 -4.99
C ASP A 21 -22.98 -38.98 -5.14
N ALA A 22 -24.05 -39.71 -4.78
CA ALA A 22 -25.42 -39.19 -4.80
C ALA A 22 -25.59 -38.02 -3.81
N LEU A 23 -25.05 -38.17 -2.60
CA LEU A 23 -25.07 -37.12 -1.57
C LEU A 23 -24.27 -35.88 -2.02
N ASN A 24 -23.12 -36.07 -2.66
CA ASN A 24 -22.27 -34.99 -3.16
C ASN A 24 -22.88 -34.32 -4.40
N ALA A 25 -23.54 -35.07 -5.29
CA ALA A 25 -24.31 -34.53 -6.41
C ALA A 25 -25.47 -33.66 -5.92
N ARG A 26 -26.23 -34.12 -4.91
CA ARG A 26 -27.29 -33.34 -4.28
C ARG A 26 -26.76 -32.06 -3.64
N LYS A 27 -25.62 -32.14 -2.93
CA LYS A 27 -24.96 -30.95 -2.35
C LYS A 27 -24.52 -29.96 -3.42
N ARG A 28 -23.98 -30.44 -4.55
CA ARG A 28 -23.56 -29.59 -5.68
C ARG A 28 -24.74 -28.88 -6.33
N ARG A 29 -25.85 -29.58 -6.59
CA ARG A 29 -27.09 -28.99 -7.12
C ARG A 29 -27.64 -27.91 -6.20
N ARG A 30 -27.80 -28.23 -4.91
CA ARG A 30 -28.25 -27.26 -3.91
C ARG A 30 -27.32 -26.05 -3.80
N TYR A 31 -26.01 -26.24 -3.90
CA TYR A 31 -25.06 -25.12 -3.87
C TYR A 31 -25.16 -24.26 -5.13
N ALA A 32 -25.39 -24.86 -6.30
CA ALA A 32 -25.59 -24.12 -7.54
C ALA A 32 -26.88 -23.29 -7.51
N GLU A 33 -28.00 -23.90 -7.09
CA GLU A 33 -29.32 -23.26 -6.96
C GLU A 33 -29.34 -22.09 -5.97
N HIS A 34 -28.57 -22.20 -4.88
CA HIS A 34 -28.54 -21.19 -3.82
C HIS A 34 -27.22 -20.43 -3.72
N ARG A 35 -26.39 -20.47 -4.77
CA ARG A 35 -25.03 -19.91 -4.76
C ARG A 35 -25.02 -18.45 -4.33
N ASP A 36 -25.91 -17.66 -4.89
CA ASP A 36 -25.95 -16.21 -4.68
C ASP A 36 -26.49 -15.85 -3.29
N GLY A 37 -27.52 -16.56 -2.82
CA GLY A 37 -28.06 -16.42 -1.46
C GLY A 37 -27.03 -16.80 -0.39
N LEU A 38 -26.34 -17.93 -0.57
CA LEU A 38 -25.27 -18.37 0.33
C LEU A 38 -24.07 -17.41 0.32
N SER A 39 -23.75 -16.85 -0.84
CA SER A 39 -22.70 -15.83 -0.99
C SER A 39 -23.10 -14.51 -0.31
N ALA A 40 -24.35 -14.07 -0.47
CA ALA A 40 -24.89 -12.89 0.21
C ALA A 40 -24.92 -13.07 1.74
N GLN A 41 -25.37 -14.22 2.23
CA GLN A 41 -25.36 -14.55 3.65
C GLN A 41 -23.94 -14.54 4.24
N LYS A 42 -22.96 -15.12 3.54
CA LYS A 42 -21.55 -15.06 3.96
C LYS A 42 -21.00 -13.64 3.99
N ARG A 43 -21.32 -12.83 2.97
CA ARG A 43 -20.93 -11.41 2.92
C ARG A 43 -21.53 -10.63 4.09
N ARG A 44 -22.81 -10.86 4.40
CA ARG A 44 -23.51 -10.27 5.54
C ARG A 44 -22.84 -10.67 6.86
N ALA A 45 -22.63 -11.96 7.09
CA ALA A 45 -21.98 -12.45 8.30
C ALA A 45 -20.56 -11.87 8.48
N TYR A 46 -19.80 -11.68 7.40
CA TYR A 46 -18.50 -11.01 7.46
C TYR A 46 -18.61 -9.53 7.81
N ARG A 47 -19.60 -8.81 7.27
CA ARG A 47 -19.83 -7.39 7.62
C ARG A 47 -20.26 -7.19 9.06
N GLU A 48 -21.10 -8.09 9.59
CA GLU A 48 -21.60 -8.01 10.97
C GLU A 48 -20.54 -8.36 12.01
N ASN A 49 -19.55 -9.19 11.64
CA ASN A 49 -18.47 -9.55 12.55
C ASN A 49 -17.13 -9.77 11.83
N PRO A 50 -16.51 -8.72 11.29
CA PRO A 50 -15.25 -8.85 10.53
C PRO A 50 -14.11 -9.33 11.44
N ASP A 51 -14.12 -8.92 12.70
CA ASP A 51 -13.09 -9.25 13.69
C ASP A 51 -12.97 -10.75 13.94
N LYS A 52 -14.08 -11.48 14.03
CA LYS A 52 -14.08 -12.94 14.17
C LYS A 52 -13.28 -13.60 13.04
N TYR A 53 -13.51 -13.17 11.80
CA TYR A 53 -12.82 -13.74 10.63
C TYR A 53 -11.36 -13.30 10.54
N VAL A 54 -11.07 -12.03 10.85
CA VAL A 54 -9.70 -11.50 10.86
C VAL A 54 -8.86 -12.20 11.93
N ARG A 55 -9.37 -12.36 13.16
CA ARG A 55 -8.68 -13.06 14.26
C ARG A 55 -8.43 -14.52 13.92
N ARG A 56 -9.44 -15.23 13.39
CA ARG A 56 -9.30 -16.62 12.93
C ARG A 56 -8.24 -16.74 11.83
N SER A 57 -8.27 -15.86 10.82
CA SER A 57 -7.30 -15.84 9.73
C SER A 57 -5.88 -15.54 10.21
N ARG A 58 -5.72 -14.61 11.17
CA ARG A 58 -4.42 -14.31 11.81
C ARG A 58 -3.87 -15.53 12.56
N ARG A 59 -4.68 -16.16 13.43
CA ARG A 59 -4.27 -17.38 14.17
C ARG A 59 -3.83 -18.50 13.24
N TRP A 60 -4.62 -18.76 12.19
CA TRP A 60 -4.28 -19.77 11.19
C TRP A 60 -2.97 -19.45 10.47
N ARG A 61 -2.76 -18.19 10.04
CA ARG A 61 -1.49 -17.78 9.39
C ARG A 61 -0.29 -17.91 10.32
N GLN A 62 -0.44 -17.66 11.62
CA GLN A 62 0.63 -17.82 12.60
C GLN A 62 1.03 -19.30 12.75
N GLN A 63 0.04 -20.19 12.90
CA GLN A 63 0.27 -21.62 13.07
C GLN A 63 0.78 -22.30 11.79
N HIS A 64 0.38 -21.81 10.62
CA HIS A 64 0.68 -22.43 9.33
C HIS A 64 1.58 -21.57 8.43
N LEU A 65 2.39 -20.67 9.00
CA LEU A 65 3.17 -19.69 8.22
C LEU A 65 4.07 -20.36 7.17
N LYS A 66 4.88 -21.35 7.58
CA LYS A 66 5.82 -22.05 6.69
C LYS A 66 5.09 -22.81 5.58
N GLN A 67 4.07 -23.60 5.93
CA GLN A 67 3.25 -24.35 4.98
C GLN A 67 2.57 -23.41 3.96
N HIS A 68 2.06 -22.27 4.43
CA HIS A 68 1.44 -21.26 3.58
C HIS A 68 2.46 -20.56 2.66
N GLN A 69 3.65 -20.23 3.15
CA GLN A 69 4.74 -19.69 2.33
C GLN A 69 5.19 -20.67 1.25
N GLU A 70 5.36 -21.94 1.61
CA GLU A 70 5.77 -22.99 0.67
C GLU A 70 4.69 -23.23 -0.39
N SER A 71 3.42 -23.34 0.02
CA SER A 71 2.29 -23.46 -0.90
C SER A 71 2.21 -22.28 -1.86
N ASN A 72 2.35 -21.04 -1.36
CA ASN A 72 2.38 -19.84 -2.19
C ASN A 72 3.57 -19.83 -3.15
N ARG A 73 4.76 -20.29 -2.70
CA ARG A 73 5.94 -20.41 -3.57
C ARG A 73 5.70 -21.42 -4.69
N ARG A 74 5.15 -22.60 -4.37
CA ARG A 74 4.80 -23.64 -5.35
C ARG A 74 3.76 -23.13 -6.34
N TYR A 75 2.70 -22.46 -5.85
CA TYR A 75 1.67 -21.85 -6.69
C TYR A 75 2.28 -20.80 -7.62
N TYR A 76 3.09 -19.88 -7.09
CA TYR A 76 3.73 -18.83 -7.88
C TYR A 76 4.68 -19.42 -8.92
N SER A 77 5.50 -20.41 -8.58
CA SER A 77 6.41 -21.08 -9.52
C SER A 77 5.65 -21.71 -10.68
N LYS A 78 4.60 -22.50 -10.39
CA LYS A 78 3.76 -23.14 -11.43
C LYS A 78 2.97 -22.16 -12.29
N ASN A 79 2.65 -20.97 -11.77
CA ASN A 79 1.82 -19.99 -12.45
C ASN A 79 2.59 -18.73 -12.86
N ARG A 80 3.92 -18.77 -12.80
CA ARG A 80 4.78 -17.57 -12.88
C ARG A 80 4.51 -16.78 -14.13
N GLU A 81 4.52 -17.44 -15.29
CA GLU A 81 4.31 -16.79 -16.58
C GLU A 81 2.94 -16.13 -16.67
N ARG A 82 1.87 -16.85 -16.31
CA ARG A 82 0.50 -16.31 -16.29
C ARG A 82 0.38 -15.10 -15.36
N ILE A 83 0.96 -15.19 -14.15
CA ILE A 83 0.93 -14.10 -13.17
C ILE A 83 1.67 -12.88 -13.70
N LEU A 84 2.85 -13.08 -14.28
CA LEU A 84 3.66 -12.00 -14.86
C LEU A 84 3.01 -11.39 -16.10
N ALA A 85 2.46 -12.20 -17.00
CA ALA A 85 1.75 -11.74 -18.19
C ALA A 85 0.52 -10.91 -17.81
N ALA A 86 -0.32 -11.39 -16.88
CA ALA A 86 -1.46 -10.64 -16.39
C ALA A 86 -1.04 -9.35 -15.65
N SER A 87 0.07 -9.38 -14.91
CA SER A 87 0.62 -8.18 -14.27
C SER A 87 1.11 -7.15 -15.30
N LYS A 88 1.82 -7.61 -16.34
CA LYS A 88 2.30 -6.79 -17.46
C LYS A 88 1.13 -6.18 -18.22
N GLN A 89 0.12 -6.96 -18.57
CA GLN A 89 -1.09 -6.48 -19.25
C GLN A 89 -1.80 -5.38 -18.44
N ARG A 90 -2.06 -5.61 -17.15
CA ARG A 90 -2.67 -4.60 -16.27
C ARG A 90 -1.84 -3.33 -16.16
N HIS A 91 -0.51 -3.46 -16.11
CA HIS A 91 0.39 -2.31 -16.09
C HIS A 91 0.27 -1.47 -17.37
N TRP A 92 0.28 -2.11 -18.54
CA TRP A 92 0.15 -1.42 -19.83
C TRP A 92 -1.24 -0.83 -20.05
N GLN A 93 -2.31 -1.52 -19.64
CA GLN A 93 -3.67 -0.96 -19.66
C GLN A 93 -3.76 0.34 -18.87
N LYS A 94 -3.32 0.33 -17.60
CA LYS A 94 -3.32 1.55 -16.77
C LYS A 94 -2.46 2.67 -17.35
N LYS A 95 -1.33 2.31 -17.98
CA LYS A 95 -0.45 3.29 -18.62
C LYS A 95 -1.07 3.88 -19.90
N ALA A 96 -1.86 3.09 -20.63
CA ALA A 96 -2.58 3.56 -21.82
C ALA A 96 -3.76 4.47 -21.44
N GLU A 97 -4.49 4.14 -20.36
CA GLU A 97 -5.60 4.94 -19.82
C GLU A 97 -5.12 6.29 -19.25
N ASP A 98 -4.08 6.27 -18.41
CA ASP A 98 -3.46 7.48 -17.85
C ASP A 98 -1.94 7.24 -17.73
N PRO A 99 -1.14 7.73 -18.71
CA PRO A 99 0.32 7.61 -18.67
C PRO A 99 0.94 8.14 -17.38
N CYS A 100 0.28 9.10 -16.73
CA CYS A 100 0.70 9.71 -15.48
C CYS A 100 0.15 9.02 -14.22
N ALA A 101 -0.82 8.11 -14.31
CA ALA A 101 -1.40 7.44 -13.13
C ALA A 101 -0.35 6.64 -12.36
N LEU A 102 0.50 5.91 -13.08
CA LEU A 102 1.54 5.08 -12.47
C LEU A 102 2.60 5.93 -11.77
N THR A 103 2.98 7.06 -12.38
CA THR A 103 3.98 7.98 -11.84
C THR A 103 3.42 8.74 -10.64
N ARG A 104 2.16 9.21 -10.70
CA ARG A 104 1.45 9.81 -9.56
C ARG A 104 1.31 8.82 -8.41
N ALA A 105 0.84 7.60 -8.67
CA ALA A 105 0.68 6.59 -7.64
C ALA A 105 2.02 6.20 -7.00
N ALA A 106 3.10 6.12 -7.79
CA ALA A 106 4.44 5.92 -7.26
C ALA A 106 4.90 7.09 -6.38
N ARG A 107 4.69 8.33 -6.81
CA ARG A 107 5.01 9.52 -6.03
C ARG A 107 4.22 9.59 -4.72
N GLY A 108 2.92 9.28 -4.75
CA GLY A 108 2.09 9.26 -3.54
C GLY A 108 2.53 8.21 -2.54
N ARG A 109 2.92 7.02 -2.99
CA ARG A 109 3.53 6.00 -2.12
C ARG A 109 4.85 6.47 -1.50
N TYR A 110 5.70 7.10 -2.30
CA TYR A 110 6.97 7.65 -1.82
C TYR A 110 6.73 8.73 -0.76
N LEU A 111 5.87 9.72 -1.03
CA LEU A 111 5.57 10.80 -0.10
C LEU A 111 5.00 10.27 1.23
N LYS A 112 4.11 9.27 1.17
CA LYS A 112 3.52 8.68 2.36
C LYS A 112 4.54 7.92 3.20
N ARG A 113 5.44 7.18 2.54
CA ARG A 113 6.48 6.39 3.21
C ARG A 113 7.55 7.27 3.86
N GLU A 114 8.06 8.25 3.12
CA GLU A 114 9.18 9.08 3.60
C GLU A 114 8.72 10.19 4.54
N TYR A 115 7.58 10.82 4.27
CA TYR A 115 7.17 12.07 4.93
C TYR A 115 5.80 11.98 5.60
N GLY A 116 5.11 10.83 5.53
CA GLY A 116 3.75 10.71 6.03
C GLY A 116 2.71 11.52 5.25
N LEU A 117 3.05 12.05 4.08
CA LEU A 117 2.19 12.92 3.28
C LEU A 117 1.44 12.15 2.18
N SER A 118 0.15 12.43 2.04
CA SER A 118 -0.59 12.13 0.81
C SER A 118 -0.22 13.10 -0.32
N LEU A 119 -0.55 12.77 -1.56
CA LEU A 119 -0.37 13.69 -2.69
C LEU A 119 -1.16 14.99 -2.46
N GLU A 120 -2.38 14.87 -1.95
CA GLU A 120 -3.27 16.00 -1.70
C GLU A 120 -2.72 16.90 -0.59
N GLN A 121 -2.07 16.32 0.42
CA GLN A 121 -1.39 17.08 1.48
C GLN A 121 -0.16 17.81 0.94
N TYR A 122 0.64 17.14 0.10
CA TYR A 122 1.77 17.76 -0.59
C TYR A 122 1.31 18.94 -1.47
N ASP A 123 0.29 18.74 -2.30
CA ASP A 123 -0.24 19.79 -3.17
C ASP A 123 -0.84 20.95 -2.36
N ARG A 124 -1.49 20.65 -1.23
CA ARG A 124 -2.01 21.67 -0.31
C ARG A 124 -0.88 22.47 0.32
N LEU A 125 0.21 21.83 0.73
CA LEU A 125 1.39 22.51 1.26
C LEU A 125 2.02 23.43 0.22
N LEU A 126 2.15 22.96 -1.02
CA LEU A 126 2.68 23.75 -2.14
C LEU A 126 1.80 24.96 -2.45
N ARG A 127 0.47 24.78 -2.45
CA ARG A 127 -0.49 25.89 -2.61
C ARG A 127 -0.44 26.88 -1.47
N LYS A 128 -0.30 26.42 -0.22
CA LYS A 128 -0.08 27.30 0.95
C LYS A 128 1.18 28.16 0.79
N GLN A 129 2.22 27.61 0.16
CA GLN A 129 3.43 28.34 -0.21
C GLN A 129 3.28 29.20 -1.48
N LYS A 130 2.08 29.32 -2.04
CA LYS A 130 1.80 30.04 -3.29
C LYS A 130 2.65 29.56 -4.48
N ASN A 131 2.96 28.26 -4.53
CA ASN A 131 3.87 27.65 -5.51
C ASN A 131 5.30 28.24 -5.50
N LEU A 132 5.74 28.79 -4.36
CA LEU A 132 7.09 29.30 -4.15
C LEU A 132 7.89 28.38 -3.24
N CYS A 133 9.21 28.43 -3.38
CA CYS A 133 10.14 27.82 -2.43
C CYS A 133 9.98 28.45 -1.04
N ALA A 134 9.87 27.62 0.00
CA ALA A 134 9.73 28.13 1.37
C ALA A 134 10.98 28.89 1.84
N LEU A 135 12.16 28.56 1.30
CA LEU A 135 13.44 29.19 1.64
C LEU A 135 13.68 30.47 0.83
N CYS A 136 13.91 30.35 -0.49
CA CYS A 136 14.33 31.48 -1.32
C CYS A 136 13.18 32.31 -1.90
N ARG A 137 11.92 31.87 -1.68
CA ARG A 137 10.69 32.51 -2.19
C ARG A 137 10.58 32.64 -3.71
N GLN A 138 11.48 32.02 -4.47
CA GLN A 138 11.39 31.98 -5.93
C GLN A 138 10.37 30.94 -6.42
N PRO A 139 9.78 31.12 -7.62
CA PRO A 139 8.81 30.18 -8.17
C PRO A 139 9.34 28.75 -8.28
N MET A 140 8.48 27.77 -7.97
CA MET A 140 8.81 26.33 -8.12
C MET A 140 8.77 25.84 -9.56
N LYS A 141 8.29 26.67 -10.48
CA LYS A 141 8.21 26.33 -11.90
C LYS A 141 9.61 26.36 -12.51
N HIS A 142 10.00 25.28 -13.17
CA HIS A 142 11.18 25.20 -14.01
C HIS A 142 10.74 24.79 -15.42
N GLY A 143 11.08 25.57 -16.45
CA GLY A 143 10.58 25.36 -17.82
C GLY A 143 9.04 25.36 -17.90
N GLY A 144 8.39 26.22 -17.14
CA GLY A 144 6.92 26.35 -17.09
C GLY A 144 6.17 25.30 -16.27
N ARG A 145 6.85 24.27 -15.73
CA ARG A 145 6.22 23.17 -14.98
C ARG A 145 6.83 23.01 -13.59
N ILE A 146 5.99 22.59 -12.62
CA ILE A 146 6.49 22.12 -11.32
C ILE A 146 6.66 20.61 -11.44
N THR A 147 7.87 20.12 -11.13
CA THR A 147 8.16 18.69 -11.19
C THR A 147 8.64 18.19 -9.83
N ALA A 148 8.41 16.90 -9.57
CA ALA A 148 8.83 16.26 -8.33
C ALA A 148 10.36 16.24 -8.11
N LYS A 149 11.15 16.44 -9.19
CA LYS A 149 12.61 16.58 -9.11
C LYS A 149 13.04 17.96 -8.60
N HIS A 150 12.26 18.99 -8.92
CA HIS A 150 12.60 20.37 -8.59
C HIS A 150 11.97 20.81 -7.27
N ALA A 151 10.72 20.43 -7.01
CA ALA A 151 10.02 20.72 -5.76
C ALA A 151 10.10 19.51 -4.82
N VAL A 152 10.97 19.60 -3.81
CA VAL A 152 11.26 18.51 -2.86
C VAL A 152 10.75 18.86 -1.47
N VAL A 153 10.37 17.85 -0.69
CA VAL A 153 9.90 18.04 0.68
C VAL A 153 11.13 18.22 1.59
N ASP A 154 11.16 19.32 2.31
CA ASP A 154 12.12 19.57 3.37
C ASP A 154 11.52 19.16 4.72
N HIS A 155 12.33 18.49 5.53
CA HIS A 155 11.93 18.00 6.84
C HIS A 155 13.10 18.09 7.81
N ASP A 156 12.77 18.26 9.08
CA ASP A 156 13.74 18.22 10.16
C ASP A 156 14.24 16.78 10.33
N HIS A 157 15.55 16.56 10.21
CA HIS A 157 16.15 15.23 10.26
C HIS A 157 16.13 14.57 11.65
N LYS A 158 15.85 15.33 12.73
CA LYS A 158 15.77 14.81 14.10
C LYS A 158 14.36 14.37 14.46
N THR A 159 13.36 15.12 14.00
CA THR A 159 11.95 14.94 14.39
C THR A 159 11.08 14.36 13.27
N GLY A 160 11.58 14.36 12.03
CA GLY A 160 10.83 13.97 10.83
C GLY A 160 9.73 14.97 10.45
N ARG A 161 9.63 16.13 11.14
CA ARG A 161 8.58 17.12 10.88
C ARG A 161 8.86 17.83 9.56
N VAL A 162 7.87 17.81 8.66
CA VAL A 162 7.92 18.54 7.40
C VAL A 162 7.95 20.05 7.68
N ARG A 163 8.98 20.73 7.19
CA ARG A 163 9.16 22.19 7.30
C ARG A 163 8.51 22.91 6.12
N GLY A 164 8.60 22.34 4.92
CA GLY A 164 8.04 22.93 3.72
C GLY A 164 8.44 22.19 2.45
N ILE A 165 8.22 22.83 1.32
CA ILE A 165 8.69 22.38 0.01
C ILE A 165 9.72 23.37 -0.49
N LEU A 166 10.88 22.88 -0.89
CA LEU A 166 12.02 23.66 -1.36
C LEU A 166 12.37 23.28 -2.80
N HIS A 167 13.16 24.13 -3.47
CA HIS A 167 13.92 23.68 -4.63
C HIS A 167 14.90 22.60 -4.20
N ALA A 168 15.20 21.63 -5.06
CA ALA A 168 16.22 20.62 -4.78
C ALA A 168 17.57 21.23 -4.35
N GLN A 169 18.01 22.29 -5.04
CA GLN A 169 19.25 22.99 -4.71
C GLN A 169 19.18 23.72 -3.36
N CYS A 170 18.07 24.43 -3.09
CA CYS A 170 17.82 25.07 -1.79
C CYS A 170 17.83 24.06 -0.64
N ASN A 171 17.23 22.89 -0.86
CA ASN A 171 17.21 21.81 0.12
C ASN A 171 18.62 21.28 0.39
N SER A 172 19.44 21.10 -0.64
CA SER A 172 20.83 20.66 -0.48
C SER A 172 21.67 21.69 0.29
N TRP A 173 21.52 22.99 0.01
CA TRP A 173 22.20 24.02 0.78
C TRP A 173 21.78 24.03 2.24
N LEU A 174 20.47 23.90 2.50
CA LEU A 174 19.97 23.83 3.86
C LEU A 174 20.54 22.62 4.60
N ALA A 175 20.55 21.44 3.98
CA ALA A 175 21.09 20.22 4.58
C ALA A 175 22.58 20.33 4.96
N LEU A 176 23.39 21.06 4.18
CA LEU A 176 24.80 21.31 4.50
C LEU A 176 24.98 22.21 5.74
N LEU A 177 24.00 23.07 6.01
CA LEU A 177 24.11 24.14 7.01
C LEU A 177 23.24 23.89 8.25
N ASP A 178 22.31 22.92 8.19
CA ASP A 178 21.31 22.62 9.22
C ASP A 178 21.94 22.17 10.55
N ASN A 179 23.18 21.67 10.51
CA ASN A 179 23.89 21.15 11.69
C ASN A 179 24.48 22.25 12.58
N ASP A 180 24.75 23.46 12.06
CA ASP A 180 25.28 24.59 12.84
C ASP A 180 24.67 25.92 12.38
N SER A 181 23.63 26.35 13.08
CA SER A 181 23.00 27.65 12.84
C SER A 181 23.94 28.83 13.05
N ARG A 182 25.00 28.71 13.87
CA ARG A 182 25.99 29.78 14.07
C ARG A 182 26.90 29.94 12.85
N LEU A 183 27.15 28.86 12.11
CA LEU A 183 27.89 28.92 10.84
C LEU A 183 27.12 29.76 9.81
N LEU A 184 25.79 29.65 9.75
CA LEU A 184 24.95 30.48 8.87
C LEU A 184 25.13 31.98 9.14
N PHE A 185 25.09 32.39 10.41
CA PHE A 185 25.31 33.79 10.77
C PHE A 185 26.71 34.28 10.40
N ARG A 186 27.74 33.44 10.62
CA ARG A 186 29.12 33.77 10.25
C ARG A 186 29.29 33.91 8.73
N LEU A 187 28.68 33.01 7.95
CA LEU A 187 28.67 33.08 6.49
C LEU A 187 28.02 34.38 5.99
N ALA A 188 26.84 34.72 6.51
CA ALA A 188 26.14 35.94 6.14
C ALA A 188 26.98 37.19 6.47
N LYS A 189 27.57 37.25 7.68
CA LYS A 189 28.45 38.34 8.09
C LYS A 189 29.68 38.46 7.19
N TYR A 190 30.31 37.33 6.86
CA TYR A 190 31.48 37.29 5.96
C TYR A 190 31.13 37.83 4.57
N LEU A 191 30.05 37.35 3.95
CA LEU A 191 29.63 37.81 2.63
C LEU A 191 29.28 39.30 2.61
N ASN A 192 28.55 39.78 3.62
CA ASN A 192 28.15 41.18 3.72
C ASN A 192 29.35 42.13 3.89
N LYS A 193 30.46 41.67 4.51
CA LYS A 193 31.69 42.47 4.62
C LYS A 193 32.29 42.83 3.24
N PHE A 194 32.07 42.01 2.22
CA PHE A 194 32.69 42.17 0.90
C PHE A 194 31.71 42.56 -0.22
N ARG A 195 30.41 42.64 0.05
CA ARG A 195 29.45 43.23 -0.90
C ARG A 195 29.63 44.74 -0.86
N LYS A 196 30.20 45.31 -1.93
CA LYS A 196 30.20 46.77 -2.13
C LYS A 196 28.76 47.25 -2.24
N SER A 197 28.42 48.30 -1.50
CA SER A 197 27.16 49.03 -1.61
C SER A 197 26.94 49.56 -3.02
#